data_AF-A0A957IKF1-F1
#
_entry.id   AF-A0A957IKF1-F1
#
_cell.length_a   1.000
_cell.length_b   1.000
_cell.length_c   1.000
_cell.angle_alpha   90.00
_cell.angle_beta   90.00
_cell.angle_gamma   90.00
#
_symmetry.space_group_name_H-M   'P 1'
#
loop_
_entity.id
_entity.type
_entity.pdbx_description
1 polymer ?
#
loop_
_entity_poly.entity_id
_entity_poly.type
_entity_poly.pdbx_seq_one_letter_code
_entity_poly.pdbx_strand_id
1 'polypeptide(L)'
;MADLFTAQNLVAFLTLLALETVLGIDNVIFISILSGKLPEKQQAQGRQLGIGFAVVSRILLLLAITWVQQLEGTHLFSIFGNAISGKDLVLLVG
;
A
#
# COMPACT_ATOMS: atom_id res chain seq x y z
N MET A 1 -8.72 17.78 -17.83
CA MET A 1 -7.96 18.61 -16.87
C MET A 1 -8.86 19.47 -15.98
N ALA A 2 -10.08 19.84 -16.40
CA ALA A 2 -11.02 20.60 -15.56
C ALA A 2 -11.66 19.77 -14.42
N ASP A 3 -11.73 18.43 -14.56
CA ASP A 3 -12.37 17.56 -13.56
C ASP A 3 -11.53 17.35 -12.27
N LEU A 4 -10.22 17.61 -12.33
CA LEU A 4 -9.31 17.41 -11.19
C LEU A 4 -9.59 18.39 -10.03
N PHE A 5 -10.08 19.60 -10.32
CA PHE A 5 -10.34 20.65 -9.34
C PHE A 5 -11.83 20.80 -8.96
N THR A 6 -12.61 19.74 -9.15
CA THR A 6 -13.99 19.70 -8.64
C THR A 6 -13.98 19.59 -7.12
N ALA A 7 -14.99 20.16 -6.44
CA ALA A 7 -15.11 20.08 -4.98
C ALA A 7 -15.09 18.62 -4.47
N GLN A 8 -15.71 17.71 -5.21
CA GLN A 8 -15.72 16.28 -4.89
C GLN A 8 -14.33 15.64 -4.98
N ASN A 9 -13.56 15.94 -6.03
CA ASN A 9 -12.21 15.39 -6.18
C ASN A 9 -11.23 15.98 -5.17
N LEU A 10 -11.41 17.25 -4.79
CA LEU A 10 -10.63 17.88 -3.73
C LEU A 10 -10.87 17.19 -2.38
N VAL A 11 -12.14 16.91 -2.05
CA VAL A 11 -12.49 16.17 -0.83
C VAL A 11 -11.94 14.76 -0.86
N ALA A 12 -12.11 14.01 -1.95
CA ALA A 12 -11.56 12.66 -2.09
C ALA A 12 -10.03 12.64 -1.96
N PHE A 13 -9.33 13.58 -2.61
CA PHE A 13 -7.89 13.73 -2.50
C PHE A 13 -7.46 14.01 -1.06
N LEU A 14 -8.12 14.96 -0.38
CA LEU A 14 -7.82 15.29 1.01
C LEU A 14 -8.07 14.11 1.95
N THR A 15 -9.16 13.37 1.76
CA THR A 15 -9.44 12.17 2.55
C THR A 15 -8.41 11.08 2.32
N LEU A 16 -8.06 10.79 1.07
CA LEU A 16 -7.03 9.80 0.73
C LEU A 16 -5.66 10.21 1.29
N LEU A 17 -5.29 11.48 1.14
CA LEU A 17 -4.06 12.03 1.69
C LEU A 17 -4.03 11.91 3.22
N ALA A 18 -5.15 12.19 3.90
CA ALA A 18 -5.25 12.07 5.35
C ALA A 18 -5.10 10.62 5.80
N LEU A 19 -5.81 9.68 5.16
CA LEU A 19 -5.70 8.24 5.46
C LEU A 19 -4.27 7.73 5.23
N GLU A 20 -3.67 8.11 4.11
CA GLU A 20 -2.30 7.74 3.78
C GLU A 20 -1.28 8.30 4.77
N THR A 21 -1.51 9.53 5.24
CA THR A 21 -0.66 10.16 6.25
C THR A 21 -0.75 9.44 7.59
N VAL A 22 -1.96 9.09 8.04
CA VAL A 22 -2.15 8.37 9.32
C VAL A 22 -1.51 6.97 9.25
N LEU A 23 -1.74 6.24 8.16
CA LEU A 23 -1.15 4.91 7.96
C LEU A 23 0.38 4.96 7.82
N GLY A 24 0.89 6.02 7.17
CA GLY A 24 2.33 6.25 7.00
C GLY A 24 3.03 6.63 8.31
N ILE A 25 2.39 7.43 9.16
CA ILE A 25 2.93 7.85 10.45
C ILE A 25 3.13 6.65 11.38
N ASP A 26 2.17 5.73 11.42
CA ASP A 26 2.23 4.56 12.31
C ASP A 26 3.49 3.70 12.04
N ASN A 27 3.80 3.49 10.75
CA ASN A 27 5.00 2.79 10.31
C ASN A 27 6.31 3.53 10.65
N VAL A 28 6.34 4.86 10.48
CA VAL A 28 7.54 5.68 10.80
C VAL A 28 7.79 5.74 12.31
N ILE A 29 6.72 5.80 13.11
CA ILE A 29 6.80 5.76 14.58
C ILE A 29 7.37 4.41 15.02
N PHE A 30 6.88 3.29 14.48
CA PHE A 30 7.41 1.95 14.80
C PHE A 30 8.92 1.84 14.52
N ILE A 31 9.38 2.32 13.37
CA ILE A 31 10.80 2.34 13.00
C ILE A 31 11.61 3.24 13.94
N SER A 32 11.06 4.40 14.31
CA SER A 32 11.73 5.33 15.22
C SER A 32 11.86 4.75 16.63
N ILE A 33 10.85 4.00 17.10
CA ILE A 33 10.87 3.29 18.39
C ILE A 33 11.90 2.14 18.37
N LEU A 34 11.89 1.32 17.31
CA LEU A 34 12.85 0.21 17.16
C LEU A 34 14.28 0.72 17.03
N SER A 35 14.51 1.74 16.21
CA SER A 35 15.83 2.33 16.03
C SER A 35 16.36 2.99 17.30
N GLY A 36 15.49 3.57 18.13
CA GLY A 36 15.85 4.10 19.46
C GLY A 36 16.31 3.04 20.47
N LYS A 37 16.06 1.74 20.22
CA LYS A 37 16.59 0.64 21.02
C LYS A 37 17.99 0.19 20.60
N LEU A 38 18.53 0.70 19.48
CA LEU A 38 19.90 0.40 19.07
C LEU A 38 20.94 1.26 19.82
N PRO A 39 22.19 0.79 19.96
CA PRO A 39 23.30 1.60 20.49
C PRO A 39 23.44 2.90 19.69
N GLU A 40 23.73 4.03 20.34
CA GLU A 40 23.75 5.38 19.71
C GLU A 40 24.51 5.43 18.38
N LYS A 41 25.60 4.67 18.28
CA LYS A 41 26.44 4.58 17.07
C LYS A 41 25.74 3.95 15.86
N GLN A 42 24.69 3.15 16.07
CA GLN A 42 23.93 2.43 15.04
C GLN A 42 22.50 2.97 14.83
N GLN A 43 22.02 3.88 15.68
CA GLN A 43 20.66 4.42 15.57
C GLN A 43 20.43 5.13 14.23
N ALA A 44 21.42 5.91 13.76
CA ALA A 44 21.35 6.59 12.47
C ALA A 44 21.21 5.60 11.31
N GLN A 45 21.99 4.51 11.32
CA GLN A 45 21.92 3.45 10.31
C GLN A 45 20.61 2.67 10.40
N GLY A 46 20.16 2.33 11.61
CA GLY A 46 18.89 1.64 11.85
C GLY A 46 17.68 2.44 11.37
N ARG A 47 17.70 3.77 11.52
CA ARG A 47 16.64 4.65 11.03
C ARG A 47 16.64 4.75 9.51
N GLN A 48 17.80 4.90 8.88
CA GLN A 48 17.93 4.94 7.42
C GLN A 48 17.50 3.62 6.78
N LEU A 49 17.96 2.49 7.33
CA LEU A 49 17.57 1.16 6.87
C LEU A 49 16.09 0.89 7.10
N GLY A 50 15.55 1.27 8.25
CA GLY A 50 14.12 1.12 8.55
C GLY A 50 13.23 1.92 7.60
N ILE A 51 13.57 3.19 7.34
CA ILE A 51 12.83 4.03 6.38
C ILE A 51 12.94 3.46 4.96
N GLY A 52 14.15 3.03 4.55
CA GLY A 52 14.35 2.37 3.26
C GLY A 52 13.50 1.11 3.12
N PHE A 53 13.50 0.25 4.14
CA PHE A 53 12.68 -0.96 4.18
C PHE A 53 11.19 -0.66 4.15
N ALA A 54 10.72 0.39 4.83
CA ALA A 54 9.31 0.78 4.84
C ALA A 54 8.80 1.25 3.48
N VAL A 55 9.62 2.01 2.76
CA VAL A 55 9.29 2.44 1.39
C VAL A 55 9.33 1.24 0.44
N VAL A 56 10.32 0.36 0.59
CA VAL A 56 10.44 -0.86 -0.22
C VAL A 56 9.25 -1.79 0.01
N SER A 57 8.86 -2.07 1.26
CA SER A 57 7.72 -2.94 1.57
C SER A 57 6.42 -2.36 1.02
N ARG A 58 6.25 -1.04 1.10
CA ARG A 58 5.11 -0.35 0.50
C ARG A 58 5.07 -0.49 -1.03
N ILE A 59 6.20 -0.29 -1.70
CA ILE A 59 6.30 -0.47 -3.16
C ILE A 59 6.02 -1.93 -3.53
N LEU A 60 6.57 -2.89 -2.80
CA LEU A 60 6.33 -4.32 -3.05
C LEU A 60 4.85 -4.67 -2.87
N LEU A 61 4.18 -4.17 -1.84
CA LEU A 61 2.75 -4.38 -1.62
C LEU A 61 1.93 -3.73 -2.74
N LEU A 62 2.25 -2.50 -3.15
CA LEU A 62 1.56 -1.83 -4.26
C LEU A 62 1.77 -2.57 -5.58
N LEU A 63 2.98 -3.07 -5.84
CA LEU A 63 3.27 -3.90 -7.02
C LEU A 63 2.53 -5.23 -6.96
N ALA A 64 2.49 -5.88 -5.80
CA ALA A 64 1.73 -7.12 -5.61
C ALA A 64 0.24 -6.89 -5.84
N ILE A 65 -0.35 -5.82 -5.28
CA ILE A 65 -1.75 -5.45 -5.51
C ILE A 65 -1.98 -5.14 -7.00
N THR A 66 -1.09 -4.39 -7.63
CA THR A 66 -1.19 -4.05 -9.06
C THR A 66 -1.09 -5.29 -9.94
N TRP A 67 -0.22 -6.24 -9.59
CA TRP A 67 -0.03 -7.50 -10.30
C TRP A 67 -1.24 -8.43 -10.12
N VAL A 68 -1.79 -8.52 -8.91
CA VAL A 68 -3.04 -9.23 -8.62
C VAL A 68 -4.21 -8.61 -9.38
N GLN A 69 -4.34 -7.28 -9.37
CA GLN A 69 -5.36 -6.53 -10.13
C GLN A 69 -5.23 -6.73 -11.63
N GLN A 70 -4.01 -6.87 -12.19
CA GLN A 70 -3.83 -7.22 -13.60
C GLN A 70 -4.31 -8.64 -13.91
N LEU A 71 -4.13 -9.57 -12.97
CA LEU A 71 -4.69 -10.92 -13.06
C LEU A 71 -6.23 -10.90 -13.02
N GLU A 72 -6.83 -10.02 -12.23
CA GLU A 72 -8.28 -9.85 -12.09
C GLU A 72 -8.92 -9.01 -13.22
N GLY A 73 -8.16 -8.09 -13.80
CA GLY A 73 -8.59 -7.15 -14.84
C GLY A 73 -8.51 -7.72 -16.26
N THR A 74 -7.98 -8.93 -16.42
CA THR A 74 -8.07 -9.62 -17.69
C THR A 74 -9.36 -10.45 -17.66
N HIS A 75 -10.39 -9.99 -18.39
CA HIS A 75 -11.46 -10.86 -18.88
C HIS A 75 -10.82 -12.01 -19.68
N LEU A 76 -10.35 -13.06 -19.00
CA LEU A 76 -9.56 -14.09 -19.67
C LEU A 76 -10.42 -15.09 -20.43
N PHE A 77 -11.68 -15.30 -20.05
CA PHE A 77 -12.60 -16.10 -20.84
C PHE A 77 -14.07 -15.71 -20.60
N SER A 78 -14.72 -15.20 -21.65
CA SER A 78 -16.17 -15.32 -21.80
C SER A 78 -16.48 -16.74 -22.27
N ILE A 79 -16.39 -17.72 -21.37
CA ILE A 79 -16.97 -19.05 -21.58
C ILE A 79 -17.69 -19.42 -20.27
N PHE A 80 -19.02 -19.40 -20.31
CA PHE A 80 -19.93 -20.05 -19.36
C PHE A 80 -20.31 -19.39 -18.01
N GLY A 81 -20.46 -18.06 -17.96
CA GLY A 81 -21.43 -17.44 -17.03
C GLY A 81 -21.24 -17.65 -15.52
N ASN A 82 -20.07 -18.09 -15.05
CA ASN A 82 -19.67 -18.12 -13.64
C ASN A 82 -18.23 -17.61 -13.53
N ALA A 83 -18.07 -16.35 -13.20
CA ALA A 83 -16.78 -15.71 -13.04
C ALA A 83 -16.17 -16.09 -11.69
N ILE A 84 -15.26 -17.07 -11.70
CA ILE A 84 -14.37 -17.30 -10.56
C ILE A 84 -13.33 -16.19 -10.61
N SER A 85 -13.45 -15.25 -9.68
CA SER A 85 -12.60 -14.05 -9.58
C SER A 85 -11.52 -14.29 -8.52
N GLY A 86 -10.40 -13.57 -8.58
CA GLY A 86 -9.28 -13.70 -7.63
C GLY A 86 -9.69 -13.61 -6.15
N LYS A 87 -10.85 -13.00 -5.88
CA LYS A 87 -11.61 -13.09 -4.61
C LYS A 87 -11.78 -14.50 -4.07
N ASP A 88 -12.07 -15.49 -4.91
CA ASP A 88 -12.35 -16.86 -4.48
C ASP A 88 -11.07 -17.59 -4.05
N LEU A 89 -9.91 -17.21 -4.60
CA LEU A 89 -8.61 -17.71 -4.16
C LEU A 89 -8.20 -17.10 -2.82
N VAL A 90 -8.47 -15.81 -2.61
CA VAL A 90 -8.22 -15.15 -1.31
C VAL A 90 -9.18 -15.68 -0.23
N LEU A 91 -10.42 -16.04 -0.58
CA LEU A 91 -11.37 -16.69 0.35
C LEU A 91 -11.05 -18.16 0.64
N LEU A 92 -10.35 -18.86 -0.26
CA LEU A 92 -9.91 -20.25 -0.05
C LEU A 92 -8.65 -20.35 0.81
N VAL A 93 -7.82 -19.31 0.78
CA VAL A 93 -6.57 -19.22 1.55
C VAL A 93 -6.78 -18.48 2.89
N GLY A 94 -7.90 -17.77 3.04
CA GLY A 94 -8.34 -17.13 4.29
C GLY A 94 -8.91 -18.12 5.30
#